data_AF-A0A1B3SMS7-F1
#
_entry.id   AF-A0A1B3SMS7-F1
#
_cell.length_a   1.000
_cell.length_b   1.000
_cell.length_c   1.000
_cell.angle_alpha   90.00
_cell.angle_beta   90.00
_cell.angle_gamma   90.00
#
_symmetry.space_group_name_H-M   'P 1'
#
loop_
_entity.id
_entity.type
_entity.pdbx_description
1 polymer ?
#
loop_
_entity_poly.entity_id
_entity_poly.type
_entity_poly.pdbx_seq_one_letter_code
_entity_poly.pdbx_strand_id
1 'polypeptide(L)'
;ATKLVDAFDGSLTIVDETHGFKFFDNRDLMGFVDGTENPDGALARSATQIGDEDPDFTGGCYVHVQKYVHDMAAWNALTVEEQERVIGRTKVDDIELDDDVKPANSHVALNVITDDDGNELKILRHNMPFGEIGKGEFGTYFIG
;
A
#
# COMPACT_ATOMS: atom_id res chain seq x y z
N ALA A 1 -15.47 1.39 16.77
CA ALA A 1 -15.63 -0.03 16.43
C ALA A 1 -16.97 -0.58 16.91
N THR A 2 -17.23 -0.64 18.23
CA THR A 2 -18.43 -1.29 18.80
C THR A 2 -19.76 -0.79 18.23
N LYS A 3 -19.96 0.53 18.13
CA LYS A 3 -21.20 1.13 17.58
C LYS A 3 -21.60 0.62 16.19
N LEU A 4 -20.62 0.28 15.34
CA LEU A 4 -20.92 -0.22 13.99
C LEU A 4 -21.42 -1.66 14.05
N VAL A 5 -20.73 -2.52 14.80
CA VAL A 5 -21.14 -3.91 15.02
C VAL A 5 -22.49 -3.98 15.72
N ASP A 6 -22.71 -3.15 16.76
CA ASP A 6 -23.95 -3.06 17.51
C ASP A 6 -25.14 -2.69 16.59
N ALA A 7 -24.91 -1.81 15.60
CA ALA A 7 -25.95 -1.36 14.68
C ALA A 7 -26.46 -2.48 13.74
N PHE A 8 -25.67 -3.53 13.52
CA PHE A 8 -26.07 -4.68 12.72
C PHE A 8 -26.79 -5.77 13.54
N ASP A 9 -26.94 -5.62 14.85
CA ASP A 9 -27.77 -6.48 15.73
C ASP A 9 -27.58 -8.00 15.48
N GLY A 10 -26.32 -8.44 15.36
CA GLY A 10 -25.97 -9.85 15.12
C GLY A 10 -26.20 -10.36 13.70
N SER A 11 -26.55 -9.50 12.74
CA SER A 11 -26.77 -9.87 11.33
C SER A 11 -25.46 -10.06 10.54
N LEU A 12 -24.30 -9.84 11.15
CA LEU A 12 -22.98 -10.00 10.51
C LEU A 12 -22.05 -10.88 11.34
N THR A 13 -21.04 -11.42 10.66
CA THR A 13 -19.92 -12.14 11.26
C THR A 13 -18.64 -11.45 10.83
N ILE A 14 -17.80 -11.05 11.79
CA ILE A 14 -16.47 -10.52 11.49
C ILE A 14 -15.56 -11.69 11.10
N VAL A 15 -14.96 -11.62 9.92
CA VAL A 15 -14.09 -12.67 9.38
C VAL A 15 -12.60 -12.29 9.37
N ASP A 16 -12.29 -10.99 9.37
CA ASP A 16 -10.94 -10.46 9.61
C ASP A 16 -11.06 -9.13 10.38
N GLU A 17 -10.16 -8.94 11.33
CA GLU A 17 -10.02 -7.71 12.10
C GLU A 17 -8.53 -7.41 12.21
N THR A 18 -8.12 -6.25 11.69
CA THR A 18 -6.72 -5.81 11.72
C THR A 18 -6.65 -4.37 12.21
N HIS A 19 -5.93 -4.15 13.30
CA HIS A 19 -5.72 -2.82 13.86
C HIS A 19 -4.38 -2.29 13.38
N GLY A 20 -4.43 -1.45 12.34
CA GLY A 20 -3.25 -0.78 11.83
C GLY A 20 -2.83 0.40 12.70
N PHE A 21 -1.56 0.77 12.66
CA PHE A 21 -1.02 1.95 13.33
C PHE A 21 -0.13 2.74 12.37
N LYS A 22 0.04 4.04 12.59
CA LYS A 22 1.06 4.80 11.86
C LYS A 22 2.42 4.57 12.51
N PHE A 23 3.43 4.22 11.72
CA PHE A 23 4.80 3.99 12.20
C PHE A 23 5.71 5.14 11.73
N PHE A 24 6.32 5.84 12.69
CA PHE A 24 7.17 7.02 12.46
C PHE A 24 6.58 8.03 11.45
N ASP A 25 7.35 8.35 10.41
CA ASP A 25 7.11 9.29 9.30
C ASP A 25 6.29 8.67 8.15
N ASN A 26 5.34 7.77 8.45
CA ASN A 26 4.60 6.92 7.49
C ASN A 26 5.45 5.79 6.87
N ARG A 27 6.26 5.14 7.70
CA ARG A 27 6.99 3.96 7.26
C ARG A 27 6.16 2.69 7.40
N ASP A 28 6.44 1.71 6.57
CA ASP A 28 6.04 0.33 6.81
C ASP A 28 6.99 -0.34 7.83
N LEU A 29 6.71 -1.60 8.18
CA LEU A 29 7.56 -2.36 9.10
C LEU A 29 8.88 -2.84 8.48
N MET A 30 9.01 -2.78 7.15
CA MET A 30 10.28 -3.00 6.44
C MET A 30 11.22 -1.79 6.53
N GLY A 31 10.68 -0.64 6.95
CA GLY A 31 11.39 0.59 7.28
C GLY A 31 11.46 1.60 6.13
N PHE A 32 10.67 1.41 5.07
CA PHE A 32 10.56 2.34 3.94
C PHE A 32 9.33 3.22 4.10
N VAL A 33 9.39 4.46 3.59
CA VAL A 33 8.20 5.33 3.56
C VAL A 33 7.19 4.72 2.59
N ASP A 34 5.93 4.62 3.01
CA ASP A 34 4.86 4.03 2.22
C ASP A 34 3.80 5.10 1.90
N GLY A 35 3.53 5.26 0.59
CA GLY A 35 2.55 6.20 0.06
C GLY A 35 3.12 7.44 -0.62
N THR A 36 4.44 7.52 -0.84
CA THR A 36 5.11 8.69 -1.44
C THR A 36 4.55 9.09 -2.80
N GLU A 37 4.33 8.11 -3.68
CA GLU A 37 3.83 8.33 -5.05
C GLU A 37 2.30 8.25 -5.16
N ASN A 38 1.57 8.34 -4.04
CA ASN A 38 0.11 8.41 -4.10
C ASN A 38 -0.33 9.69 -4.83
N PRO A 39 -1.32 9.61 -5.74
CA PRO A 39 -1.89 10.80 -6.32
C PRO A 39 -2.59 11.62 -5.24
N ASP A 40 -2.66 12.93 -5.43
CA ASP A 40 -3.36 13.84 -4.53
C ASP A 40 -4.40 14.69 -5.27
N GLY A 41 -5.20 15.43 -4.50
CA GLY A 41 -6.13 16.42 -5.03
C GLY A 41 -7.06 15.89 -6.14
N ALA A 42 -6.99 16.52 -7.30
CA ALA A 42 -7.82 16.16 -8.46
C ALA A 42 -7.38 14.85 -9.12
N LEU A 43 -6.06 14.57 -9.13
CA LEU A 43 -5.51 13.36 -9.72
C LEU A 43 -5.96 12.12 -8.93
N ALA A 44 -6.00 12.21 -7.60
CA ALA A 44 -6.50 11.13 -6.76
C ALA A 44 -7.97 10.79 -7.08
N ARG A 45 -8.80 11.82 -7.28
CA ARG A 45 -10.21 11.61 -7.64
C ARG A 45 -10.35 10.99 -9.02
N SER A 46 -9.64 11.51 -10.03
CA SER A 46 -9.71 10.95 -11.38
C SER A 46 -9.17 9.52 -11.48
N ALA A 47 -8.20 9.16 -10.62
CA ALA A 47 -7.62 7.82 -10.60
C ALA A 47 -8.49 6.77 -9.88
N THR A 48 -9.47 7.18 -9.06
CA THR A 48 -10.19 6.26 -8.18
C THR A 48 -11.70 6.27 -8.33
N GLN A 49 -12.28 7.39 -8.78
CA GLN A 49 -13.73 7.54 -8.87
C GLN A 49 -14.24 7.07 -10.22
N ILE A 50 -15.26 6.22 -10.16
CA ILE A 50 -16.08 5.87 -11.33
C ILE A 50 -16.72 7.17 -11.85
N GLY A 51 -16.55 7.42 -13.14
CA GLY A 51 -17.02 8.60 -13.85
C GLY A 51 -18.18 8.31 -14.81
N ASP A 52 -18.17 8.98 -15.95
CA ASP A 52 -19.19 8.88 -17.00
C ASP A 52 -19.14 7.55 -17.76
N GLU A 53 -18.09 6.76 -17.57
CA GLU A 53 -17.96 5.41 -18.13
C GLU A 53 -18.96 4.42 -17.51
N ASP A 54 -19.44 4.69 -16.28
CA ASP A 54 -20.51 3.93 -15.63
C ASP A 54 -21.41 4.85 -14.77
N PRO A 55 -22.36 5.56 -15.40
CA PRO A 55 -23.13 6.63 -14.77
C PRO A 55 -23.98 6.20 -13.56
N ASP A 56 -24.35 4.93 -13.47
CA ASP A 56 -25.15 4.40 -12.37
C ASP A 56 -24.35 4.30 -11.06
N PHE A 57 -23.01 4.28 -11.17
CA PHE A 57 -22.07 4.12 -10.05
C PHE A 57 -21.13 5.31 -9.88
N THR A 58 -21.40 6.43 -10.53
CA THR A 58 -20.55 7.64 -10.45
C THR A 58 -20.25 8.05 -9.00
N GLY A 59 -18.97 8.30 -8.73
CA GLY A 59 -18.46 8.62 -7.39
C GLY A 59 -18.17 7.40 -6.51
N GLY A 60 -18.53 6.19 -6.95
CA GLY A 60 -18.04 4.94 -6.40
C GLY A 60 -16.57 4.69 -6.73
N CYS A 61 -15.99 3.64 -6.16
CA CYS A 61 -14.62 3.19 -6.45
C CYS A 61 -14.52 1.67 -6.27
N TYR A 62 -13.46 1.09 -6.83
CA TYR A 62 -13.06 -0.29 -6.56
C TYR A 62 -12.01 -0.30 -5.47
N VAL A 63 -12.14 -1.24 -4.53
CA VAL A 63 -11.20 -1.39 -3.41
C VAL A 63 -10.78 -2.84 -3.31
N HIS A 64 -9.46 -3.06 -3.27
CA HIS A 64 -8.82 -4.35 -3.05
C HIS A 64 -8.04 -4.31 -1.73
N VAL A 65 -8.14 -5.39 -0.96
CA VAL A 65 -7.43 -5.53 0.32
C VAL A 65 -6.61 -6.82 0.36
N GLN A 66 -5.40 -6.74 0.90
CA GLN A 66 -4.51 -7.88 1.10
C GLN A 66 -3.76 -7.75 2.41
N LYS A 67 -3.83 -8.78 3.25
CA LYS A 67 -3.11 -8.85 4.53
C LYS A 67 -1.77 -9.56 4.33
N TYR A 68 -0.70 -8.80 4.19
CA TYR A 68 0.65 -9.34 4.05
C TYR A 68 1.31 -9.53 5.41
N VAL A 69 1.94 -10.69 5.63
CA VAL A 69 2.81 -10.98 6.78
C VAL A 69 4.22 -11.15 6.27
N HIS A 70 5.17 -10.46 6.89
CA HIS A 70 6.55 -10.35 6.43
C HIS A 70 7.47 -11.33 7.18
N ASP A 71 8.39 -11.95 6.44
CA ASP A 71 9.54 -12.62 7.06
C ASP A 71 10.61 -11.58 7.41
N MET A 72 10.48 -10.99 8.61
CA MET A 72 11.38 -9.95 9.08
C MET A 72 12.81 -10.47 9.34
N ALA A 73 12.98 -11.78 9.58
CA ALA A 73 14.31 -12.34 9.79
C ALA A 73 15.09 -12.38 8.46
N ALA A 74 14.44 -12.86 7.40
CA ALA A 74 15.01 -12.84 6.05
C ALA A 74 15.24 -11.41 5.56
N TRP A 75 14.27 -10.51 5.77
CA TRP A 75 14.38 -9.10 5.37
C TRP A 75 15.57 -8.39 6.02
N ASN A 76 15.74 -8.54 7.34
CA ASN A 76 16.81 -7.90 8.09
C ASN A 76 18.19 -8.55 7.87
N ALA A 77 18.27 -9.69 7.18
CA ALA A 77 19.53 -10.30 6.78
C ALA A 77 20.14 -9.65 5.53
N LEU A 78 19.34 -8.95 4.73
CA LEU A 78 19.80 -8.19 3.57
C LEU A 78 20.54 -6.92 4.00
N THR A 79 21.51 -6.47 3.20
CA THR A 79 22.08 -5.13 3.38
C THR A 79 21.07 -4.06 3.01
N VAL A 80 21.29 -2.82 3.46
CA VAL A 80 20.41 -1.69 3.11
C VAL A 80 20.34 -1.52 1.60
N GLU A 81 21.48 -1.62 0.90
CA GLU A 81 21.55 -1.45 -0.55
C GLU A 81 20.84 -2.60 -1.31
N GLU A 82 20.73 -3.78 -0.71
CA GLU A 82 19.92 -4.88 -1.26
C GLU A 82 18.43 -4.61 -1.05
N GLN A 83 18.02 -4.15 0.14
CA GLN A 83 16.64 -3.74 0.42
C GLN A 83 16.19 -2.60 -0.50
N GLU A 84 17.04 -1.59 -0.70
CA GLU A 84 16.79 -0.45 -1.61
C GLU A 84 16.61 -0.92 -3.06
N ARG A 85 17.35 -1.94 -3.50
CA ARG A 85 17.17 -2.56 -4.83
C ARG A 85 15.86 -3.36 -4.93
N VAL A 86 15.44 -4.02 -3.84
CA VAL A 86 14.13 -4.71 -3.81
C VAL A 86 12.99 -3.71 -3.89
N ILE A 87 13.07 -2.58 -3.18
CA ILE A 87 12.02 -1.56 -3.17
C ILE A 87 12.07 -0.68 -4.41
N GLY A 88 13.24 -0.19 -4.80
CA GLY A 88 13.44 0.79 -5.86
C GLY A 88 13.61 2.24 -5.37
N ARG A 89 13.81 2.44 -4.06
CA ARG A 89 14.04 3.75 -3.43
C ARG A 89 15.12 3.65 -2.35
N THR A 90 15.76 4.75 -2.00
CA THR A 90 16.67 4.81 -0.85
C THR A 90 15.88 4.73 0.45
N LYS A 91 16.43 4.04 1.45
CA LYS A 91 15.66 3.67 2.65
C LYS A 91 15.38 4.87 3.55
N VAL A 92 16.40 5.67 3.85
CA VAL A 92 16.28 6.77 4.81
C VAL A 92 15.63 7.98 4.17
N ASP A 93 16.15 8.42 3.01
CA ASP A 93 15.76 9.66 2.37
C ASP A 93 14.56 9.52 1.43
N ASP A 94 14.11 8.28 1.18
CA ASP A 94 12.95 7.98 0.33
C ASP A 94 13.09 8.56 -1.09
N ILE A 95 14.29 8.49 -1.66
CA ILE A 95 14.59 8.98 -3.00
C ILE A 95 14.46 7.81 -3.98
N GLU A 96 13.67 7.98 -5.03
CA GLU A 96 13.58 6.97 -6.10
C GLU A 96 14.94 6.72 -6.74
N LEU A 97 15.28 5.46 -6.97
CA LEU A 97 16.51 5.12 -7.67
C LEU A 97 16.45 5.60 -9.14
N ASP A 98 17.59 5.98 -9.70
CA ASP A 98 17.66 6.35 -11.13
C ASP A 98 17.35 5.12 -12.02
N ASP A 99 16.78 5.35 -13.19
CA ASP A 99 16.32 4.28 -14.09
C ASP A 99 17.45 3.36 -14.60
N ASP A 100 18.70 3.83 -14.62
CA ASP A 100 19.87 3.05 -15.03
C ASP A 100 20.37 2.10 -13.93
N VAL A 101 20.01 2.33 -12.67
CA VAL A 101 20.39 1.50 -11.52
C VAL A 101 19.22 0.75 -10.90
N LYS A 102 17.98 1.20 -11.11
CA LYS A 102 16.76 0.60 -10.59
C LYS A 102 16.52 -0.77 -11.22
N PRO A 103 16.50 -1.86 -10.43
CA PRO A 103 16.25 -3.18 -10.99
C PRO A 103 14.86 -3.27 -11.62
N ALA A 104 14.76 -3.91 -12.78
CA ALA A 104 13.49 -4.13 -13.48
C ALA A 104 12.49 -4.99 -12.68
N ASN A 105 12.98 -5.72 -11.67
CA ASN A 105 12.17 -6.52 -10.75
C ASN A 105 11.97 -5.85 -9.36
N SER A 106 12.29 -4.57 -9.22
CA SER A 106 12.00 -3.82 -7.99
C SER A 106 10.50 -3.58 -7.84
N HIS A 107 10.06 -3.36 -6.60
CA HIS A 107 8.66 -3.07 -6.30
C HIS A 107 8.15 -1.84 -7.06
N VAL A 108 8.93 -0.75 -7.10
CA VAL A 108 8.59 0.45 -7.88
C VAL A 108 8.47 0.12 -9.37
N ALA A 109 9.48 -0.51 -9.98
CA ALA A 109 9.48 -0.78 -11.42
C ALA A 109 8.29 -1.66 -11.86
N LEU A 110 7.89 -2.62 -11.02
CA LEU A 110 6.77 -3.53 -11.31
C LEU A 110 5.39 -2.89 -11.11
N ASN A 111 5.29 -1.76 -10.40
CA ASN A 111 4.03 -1.07 -10.11
C ASN A 111 3.87 0.26 -10.86
N VAL A 112 4.83 0.64 -11.71
CA VAL A 112 4.65 1.72 -12.70
C VAL A 112 4.03 1.12 -13.95
N ILE A 113 2.75 1.37 -14.16
CA ILE A 113 1.96 0.83 -15.28
C ILE A 113 1.51 1.97 -16.19
N THR A 114 1.58 1.77 -17.50
CA THR A 114 1.14 2.75 -18.50
C THR A 114 0.09 2.13 -19.43
N ASP A 115 -0.82 2.97 -19.92
CA ASP A 115 -1.76 2.60 -20.99
C ASP A 115 -1.10 2.69 -22.39
N ASP A 116 -1.88 2.38 -23.43
CA ASP A 116 -1.43 2.39 -24.83
C ASP A 116 -1.02 3.80 -25.33
N ASP A 117 -1.51 4.86 -24.67
CA ASP A 117 -1.19 6.25 -24.99
C ASP A 117 0.00 6.77 -24.16
N GLY A 118 0.57 5.94 -23.27
CA GLY A 118 1.69 6.25 -22.40
C GLY A 118 1.32 7.00 -21.13
N ASN A 119 0.04 7.10 -20.78
CA ASN A 119 -0.38 7.69 -19.51
C ASN A 119 -0.15 6.69 -18.37
N GLU A 120 0.38 7.16 -17.25
CA GLU A 120 0.55 6.31 -16.08
C GLU A 120 -0.79 6.02 -15.40
N LEU A 121 -1.07 4.74 -15.18
CA LEU A 121 -2.26 4.25 -14.49
C LEU A 121 -1.98 4.22 -12.98
N LYS A 122 -2.63 5.12 -12.24
CA LYS A 122 -2.45 5.28 -10.80
C LYS A 122 -3.56 4.58 -10.02
N ILE A 123 -3.23 4.14 -8.80
CA ILE A 123 -4.18 3.79 -7.74
C ILE A 123 -3.92 4.70 -6.53
N LEU A 124 -4.85 4.72 -5.57
CA LEU A 124 -4.65 5.41 -4.29
C LEU A 124 -4.51 4.38 -3.17
N ARG A 125 -3.34 4.31 -2.54
CA ARG A 125 -3.06 3.34 -1.48
C ARG A 125 -3.24 3.95 -0.10
N HIS A 126 -3.78 3.17 0.82
CA HIS A 126 -3.90 3.54 2.24
C HIS A 126 -3.32 2.46 3.16
N ASN A 127 -2.15 1.92 2.78
CA ASN A 127 -1.47 0.87 3.52
C ASN A 127 -1.26 1.24 4.98
N MET A 128 -1.45 0.26 5.86
CA MET A 128 -1.20 0.43 7.29
C MET A 128 -0.37 -0.75 7.82
N PRO A 129 0.72 -0.51 8.55
CA PRO A 129 1.41 -1.57 9.25
C PRO A 129 0.53 -2.11 10.40
N PHE A 130 0.63 -3.41 10.62
CA PHE A 130 0.00 -4.10 11.75
C PHE A 130 0.98 -5.15 12.31
N GLY A 131 0.77 -5.58 13.54
CA GLY A 131 1.58 -6.66 14.09
C GLY A 131 1.31 -6.95 15.55
N GLU A 132 1.80 -8.11 15.99
CA GLU A 132 1.76 -8.56 17.36
C GLU A 132 3.15 -9.07 17.75
N ILE A 133 3.91 -8.21 18.46
CA ILE A 133 5.31 -8.49 18.83
C ILE A 133 5.43 -9.83 19.57
N GLY A 134 4.49 -10.15 20.45
CA GLY A 134 4.49 -11.40 21.22
C GLY A 134 4.34 -12.67 20.37
N LYS A 135 3.84 -12.56 19.14
CA LYS A 135 3.70 -13.66 18.17
C LYS A 135 4.74 -13.60 17.05
N GLY A 136 5.55 -12.55 17.01
CA GLY A 136 6.48 -12.30 15.91
C GLY A 136 5.78 -11.99 14.58
N GLU A 137 4.53 -11.54 14.62
CA GLU A 137 3.78 -11.16 13.42
C GLU A 137 4.02 -9.68 13.12
N PHE A 138 4.56 -9.42 11.93
CA PHE A 138 4.81 -8.08 11.40
C PHE A 138 4.27 -8.04 9.98
N GLY A 139 3.38 -7.11 9.68
CA GLY A 139 2.69 -7.11 8.39
C GLY A 139 2.31 -5.73 7.89
N THR A 140 1.92 -5.70 6.63
CA THR A 140 1.31 -4.54 5.98
C THR A 140 -0.09 -4.95 5.53
N TYR A 141 -1.09 -4.19 5.96
CA TYR A 141 -2.43 -4.30 5.41
C TYR A 141 -2.49 -3.41 4.18
N PHE A 142 -2.43 -4.02 3.00
CA PHE A 142 -2.58 -3.31 1.74
C PHE A 142 -4.05 -2.99 1.50
N ILE A 143 -4.32 -1.75 1.07
CA ILE A 143 -5.61 -1.31 0.58
C ILE A 143 -5.36 -0.33 -0.58
N GLY A 144 -6.00 -0.57 -1.71
CA GLY A 144 -5.87 0.22 -2.92
C GLY A 144 -7.02 0.03 -3.90
#